data_AF-A0A2J4XXK0-F1
#
_entry.id   AF-A0A2J4XXK0-F1
#
_cell.length_a   1.000
_cell.length_b   1.000
_cell.length_c   1.000
_cell.angle_alpha   90.00
_cell.angle_beta   90.00
_cell.angle_gamma   90.00
#
_symmetry.space_group_name_H-M   'P 1'
#
loop_
_entity.id
_entity.type
_entity.pdbx_description
1 polymer ?
#
loop_
_entity_poly.entity_id
_entity_poly.type
_entity_poly.pdbx_seq_one_letter_code
_entity_poly.pdbx_strand_id
1 'polypeptide(L)' 'AQWGLDWQYTPQLRFSGGVRVTGLTAAAAKNSPLVEKNVSGGLFMNAMYRF' A
#
# COMPACT_ATOMS: atom_id res chain seq x y z
N ALA A 1 -7.23 -1.49 1.69
CA ALA A 1 -6.65 -2.21 2.84
C ALA A 1 -5.14 -2.37 2.62
N GLN A 2 -4.33 -2.25 3.67
CA GLN A 2 -2.88 -2.43 3.59
C GLN A 2 -2.45 -3.50 4.59
N TRP A 3 -1.66 -4.45 4.10
CA TRP A 3 -1.10 -5.54 4.88
C TRP A 3 0.42 -5.47 4.71
N GLY A 4 1.15 -5.40 5.81
CA GLY A 4 2.60 -5.26 5.76
C GLY A 4 3.27 -5.88 6.97
N LEU A 5 4.53 -6.27 6.77
CA LEU A 5 5.42 -6.77 7.79
C LEU A 5 6.58 -5.79 7.94
N ASP A 6 6.78 -5.34 9.16
CA ASP A 6 7.97 -4.58 9.56
C ASP A 6 8.91 -5.51 10.30
N TRP A 7 10.13 -5.68 9.77
CA TRP A 7 11.19 -6.44 10.40
C TRP A 7 12.31 -5.50 10.81
N GLN A 8 12.57 -5.42 12.11
CA GLN A 8 13.72 -4.69 12.63
C GLN A 8 14.86 -5.68 12.88
N TYR A 9 15.92 -5.60 12.07
CA TYR A 9 17.08 -6.48 12.23
C TYR A 9 18.05 -5.94 13.28
N THR A 10 18.25 -4.62 13.30
CA THR A 10 19.14 -3.92 14.23
C THR A 10 18.55 -2.53 14.49
N PRO A 11 18.90 -1.81 15.57
CA PRO A 11 18.43 -0.43 15.78
C PRO A 11 18.69 0.50 14.59
N GLN A 12 19.74 0.19 13.83
CA GLN A 12 20.20 0.89 12.64
C GLN A 12 19.55 0.39 11.35
N LEU A 13 18.95 -0.81 11.30
CA LEU A 13 18.49 -1.42 10.05
C LEU A 13 17.07 -1.97 10.18
N ARG A 14 16.15 -1.40 9.38
CA ARG A 14 14.75 -1.80 9.32
C ARG A 14 14.35 -2.14 7.89
N PHE A 15 13.62 -3.24 7.75
CA PHE A 15 12.97 -3.66 6.52
C PHE A 15 11.45 -3.55 6.70
N SER A 16 10.77 -3.06 5.67
CA SER A 16 9.31 -2.96 5.65
C SER A 16 8.82 -3.40 4.29
N GLY A 17 7.93 -4.39 4.25
CA GLY A 17 7.40 -4.91 3.00
C GLY A 17 5.92 -5.26 3.14
N GLY A 18 5.18 -5.22 2.03
CA GLY A 18 3.76 -5.54 2.10
C GLY A 18 3.00 -5.36 0.81
N VAL A 19 1.70 -5.58 0.91
CA VAL A 19 0.73 -5.43 -0.16
C VAL A 19 -0.23 -4.30 0.21
N ARG A 20 -0.42 -3.37 -0.71
CA ARG A 20 -1.43 -2.33 -0.61
C ARG A 20 -2.49 -2.58 -1.67
N VAL A 21 -3.73 -2.76 -1.23
CA VAL A 21 -4.90 -2.81 -2.11
C VAL A 21 -5.67 -1.51 -1.94
N THR A 22 -5.68 -0.71 -3.01
CA THR A 22 -6.41 0.55 -3.08
C THR A 22 -7.64 0.34 -3.96
N GLY A 23 -8.81 0.29 -3.32
CA GLY A 23 -10.08 0.39 -4.02
C GLY A 23 -10.50 1.85 -4.04
N LEU A 24 -10.47 2.50 -5.20
CA LEU A 24 -11.08 3.81 -5.38
C LEU A 24 -12.59 3.60 -5.56
N THR A 25 -13.32 3.40 -4.45
CA THR A 25 -14.78 3.48 -4.49
C THR A 25 -15.14 4.95 -4.43
N ALA A 26 -15.32 5.58 -5.59
CA ALA A 26 -15.79 6.95 -5.66
C ALA A 26 -17.24 7.00 -5.14
N ALA A 27 -17.40 7.18 -3.83
CA ALA A 27 -18.69 7.49 -3.23
C ALA A 27 -19.28 8.81 -3.77
N ALA A 28 -18.45 9.65 -4.41
CA ALA A 28 -18.83 10.88 -5.09
C ALA A 28 -19.21 10.71 -6.57
N ALA A 29 -19.08 9.52 -7.17
CA ALA A 29 -19.40 9.28 -8.58
C ALA A 29 -20.67 8.43 -8.75
N LYS A 30 -21.75 8.83 -8.07
CA LYS A 30 -23.09 8.35 -8.41
C LYS A 30 -23.44 8.92 -9.79
N ASN A 31 -23.37 8.10 -10.85
CA ASN A 31 -23.90 8.35 -12.22
C ASN A 31 -22.88 8.52 -13.36
N SER A 32 -21.60 8.13 -13.23
CA SER A 32 -20.69 8.08 -14.39
C SER A 32 -20.23 6.66 -14.70
N PRO A 33 -20.54 6.11 -15.90
CA PRO A 33 -20.09 4.78 -16.33
C PRO A 33 -18.56 4.69 -16.55
N LEU A 34 -17.85 5.81 -16.40
CA LEU A 34 -16.39 5.92 -16.50
C LEU A 34 -15.66 5.53 -15.21
N VAL A 35 -16.38 5.41 -14.09
CA VAL A 35 -15.77 4.94 -12.84
C VAL A 35 -15.94 3.43 -12.78
N GLU A 36 -15.27 2.74 -13.70
CA GLU A 36 -14.89 1.35 -13.46
C GLU A 36 -14.25 1.29 -12.08
N LYS A 37 -14.71 0.33 -11.29
CA LYS A 37 -14.26 0.05 -9.94
C LYS A 37 -12.78 -0.31 -10.01
N ASN A 38 -11.92 0.70 -10.04
CA ASN A 38 -10.48 0.55 -10.17
C ASN A 38 -9.94 0.01 -8.84
N VAL A 39 -9.84 -1.32 -8.77
CA VAL A 39 -9.15 -2.04 -7.71
C VAL A 39 -7.71 -2.18 -8.16
N SER A 40 -6.82 -1.34 -7.61
CA SER A 40 -5.39 -1.45 -7.86
C SER A 40 -4.74 -2.13 -6.65
N GLY A 41 -3.87 -3.10 -6.92
CA GLY A 41 -3.01 -3.74 -5.93
C GLY A 41 -1.55 -3.45 -6.26
N GLY A 42 -0.74 -3.16 -5.23
CA GLY A 42 0.70 -2.95 -5.37
C GLY A 42 1.47 -3.64 -4.25
N LEU A 43 2.65 -4.14 -4.58
CA LEU A 43 3.64 -4.61 -3.61
C LEU A 43 4.60 -3.46 -3.29
N PHE A 44 5.04 -3.37 -2.04
CA PHE A 44 6.11 -2.45 -1.65
C PHE A 44 7.15 -3.17 -0.82
N MET A 45 8.40 -2.73 -0.96
CA MET A 45 9.52 -3.17 -0.15
C MET A 45 10.43 -1.97 0.09
N ASN A 46 10.76 -1.72 1.35
CA ASN A 46 11.59 -0.61 1.81
C ASN A 46 12.66 -1.16 2.75
N ALA A 47 13.86 -0.60 2.63
CA ALA A 47 14.96 -0.80 3.57
C ALA A 47 15.43 0.57 4.05
N MET A 48 15.58 0.73 5.35
CA MET A 48 16.02 1.97 5.97
C MET A 48 17.22 1.67 6.85
N TYR A 49 18.30 2.41 6.60
CA TYR A 49 19.51 2.40 7.42
C TYR A 49 19.64 3.73 8.17
N ARG A 50 19.93 3.68 9.46
CA ARG A 50 20.19 4.82 10.34
C ARG A 50 21.65 4.80 10.77
N PHE A 51 22.34 5.89 10.46
CA PHE A 51 23.72 6.17 10.87
C PHE A 51 23.75 6.67 12.31
#